data_AF-A0A436FC57-F1
#
_entry.id   AF-A0A436FC57-F1
#
_cell.length_a   1.000
_cell.length_b   1.000
_cell.length_c   1.000
_cell.angle_alpha   90.00
_cell.angle_beta   90.00
_cell.angle_gamma   90.00
#
_symmetry.space_group_name_H-M   'P 1'
#
loop_
_entity.id
_entity.type
_entity.pdbx_description
1 polymer ?
#
loop_
_entity_poly.entity_id
_entity_poly.type
_entity_poly.pdbx_seq_one_letter_code
_entity_poly.pdbx_strand_id
1 'polypeptide(L)'
;SLICSGILNIDNDTPKGFVAAEKASDEAGYKVTYGKAGSDWAVLSGVKDGKMFYERRLFGRDGIIRTVWVDYPPALKSKYDPLVGAIAGSLKGS
;
A
#
# COMPACT_ATOMS: atom_id res chain seq x y z
N SER A 1 -8.13 6.32 -8.46
CA SER A 1 -7.63 5.52 -9.60
C SER A 1 -7.26 4.12 -9.12
N LEU A 2 -6.90 3.20 -10.03
CA LEU A 2 -6.31 1.90 -9.71
C LEU A 2 -5.02 1.77 -10.52
N ILE A 3 -3.91 1.48 -9.85
CA ILE A 3 -2.60 1.30 -10.47
C ILE A 3 -2.03 -0.04 -10.00
N CYS A 4 -1.55 -0.83 -10.94
CA CYS A 4 -0.81 -2.07 -10.68
C CYS A 4 0.57 -1.93 -11.31
N SER A 5 1.63 -2.11 -10.52
CA SER A 5 3.01 -1.94 -10.98
C SER A 5 3.97 -2.98 -10.38
N GLY A 6 5.13 -3.12 -11.02
CA GLY A 6 6.26 -3.89 -10.52
C GLY A 6 7.55 -3.08 -10.66
N ILE A 7 8.36 -3.01 -9.61
CA ILE A 7 9.66 -2.32 -9.60
C ILE A 7 10.75 -3.22 -9.04
N LEU A 8 11.99 -3.05 -9.50
CA LEU A 8 13.14 -3.75 -8.93
C LEU A 8 13.42 -3.24 -7.51
N ASN A 9 13.67 -4.16 -6.58
CA ASN A 9 14.02 -3.88 -5.20
C ASN A 9 15.52 -3.62 -5.05
N ILE A 10 16.04 -2.60 -5.75
CA ILE A 10 17.48 -2.29 -5.75
C ILE A 10 17.98 -1.84 -4.37
N ASP A 11 17.09 -1.21 -3.59
CA ASP A 11 17.41 -0.65 -2.27
C ASP A 11 17.28 -1.69 -1.15
N ASN A 12 16.95 -2.95 -1.48
CA ASN A 12 16.67 -4.02 -0.52
C ASN A 12 15.62 -3.60 0.52
N ASP A 13 14.60 -2.86 0.08
CA ASP A 13 13.51 -2.42 0.93
C ASP A 13 12.78 -3.64 1.51
N THR A 14 12.28 -3.50 2.73
CA THR A 14 11.61 -4.56 3.46
C THR A 14 10.19 -4.13 3.78
N PRO A 15 9.23 -5.07 3.94
CA PRO A 15 7.87 -4.71 4.30
C PRO A 15 7.76 -3.82 5.55
N LYS A 16 8.58 -4.09 6.57
CA LYS A 16 8.60 -3.30 7.82
C LYS A 16 9.26 -1.94 7.61
N GLY A 17 10.38 -1.90 6.87
CA GLY A 17 11.08 -0.66 6.53
C GLY A 17 10.17 0.30 5.78
N PHE A 18 9.54 -0.19 4.71
CA PHE A 18 8.54 0.54 3.94
C PHE A 18 7.43 1.14 4.82
N VAL A 19 6.77 0.32 5.66
CA VAL A 19 5.69 0.82 6.53
C VAL A 19 6.19 1.87 7.53
N ALA A 20 7.41 1.71 8.07
CA ALA A 20 7.98 2.67 9.00
C ALA A 20 8.32 4.00 8.31
N ALA A 21 8.94 3.95 7.12
CA ALA A 21 9.29 5.12 6.33
C ALA A 21 8.04 5.92 5.93
N GLU A 22 7.01 5.26 5.41
CA GLU A 22 5.79 5.92 4.98
C GLU A 22 5.00 6.52 6.16
N LYS A 23 4.99 5.87 7.33
CA LYS A 23 4.39 6.43 8.56
C LYS A 23 5.15 7.62 9.11
N ALA A 24 6.44 7.74 8.81
CA ALA A 24 7.30 8.84 9.23
C ALA A 24 7.38 9.95 8.16
N SER A 25 6.66 9.82 7.04
CA SER A 25 6.64 10.83 6.00
C SER A 25 5.97 12.12 6.48
N ASP A 26 6.67 13.24 6.27
CA ASP A 26 6.17 14.59 6.52
C ASP A 26 5.65 15.25 5.23
N GLU A 27 5.39 14.47 4.18
CA GLU A 27 4.81 14.96 2.91
C GLU A 27 3.47 15.65 3.16
N ALA A 28 3.37 16.92 2.76
CA ALA A 28 2.15 17.71 2.93
C ALA A 28 0.99 17.08 2.17
N GLY A 29 -0.16 16.93 2.84
CA GLY A 29 -1.35 16.31 2.24
C GLY A 29 -1.33 14.78 2.24
N TYR A 30 -0.24 14.15 2.69
CA TYR A 30 -0.11 12.70 2.84
C TYR A 30 -0.11 12.31 4.31
N LYS A 31 -0.99 11.39 4.70
CA LYS A 31 -1.06 10.86 6.06
C LYS A 31 -1.48 9.41 6.04
N VAL A 32 -0.57 8.54 6.47
CA VAL A 32 -0.88 7.14 6.78
C VAL A 32 -1.70 7.07 8.07
N THR A 33 -2.90 6.50 8.02
CA THR A 33 -3.74 6.26 9.21
C THR A 33 -3.78 4.79 9.62
N TYR A 34 -3.43 3.89 8.70
CA TYR A 34 -3.28 2.46 8.95
C TYR A 34 -2.06 1.93 8.19
N GLY A 35 -1.32 1.04 8.83
CA GLY A 35 -0.23 0.35 8.16
C GLY A 35 0.17 -0.92 8.89
N LYS A 36 0.37 -1.99 8.12
CA LYS A 36 0.71 -3.33 8.62
C LYS A 36 1.68 -4.01 7.66
N ALA A 37 2.61 -4.78 8.22
CA ALA A 37 3.57 -5.58 7.48
C ALA A 37 3.51 -7.05 7.94
N GLY A 38 3.65 -7.96 6.98
CA GLY A 38 3.96 -9.38 7.18
C GLY A 38 5.42 -9.69 6.80
N SER A 39 5.70 -10.95 6.49
CA SER A 39 7.03 -11.47 6.12
C SER A 39 7.57 -10.88 4.82
N ASP A 40 6.71 -10.78 3.82
CA ASP A 40 7.00 -10.54 2.41
C ASP A 40 6.01 -9.53 1.82
N TRP A 41 5.28 -8.84 2.69
CA TRP A 41 4.15 -8.05 2.26
C TRP A 41 3.85 -6.87 3.18
N ALA A 42 3.41 -5.75 2.62
CA ALA A 42 2.96 -4.59 3.36
C ALA A 42 1.64 -4.06 2.83
N VAL A 43 0.90 -3.39 3.70
CA VAL A 43 -0.32 -2.65 3.37
C VAL A 43 -0.35 -1.34 4.13
N LEU A 44 -0.78 -0.28 3.44
CA LEU A 44 -1.00 1.05 3.97
C LEU A 44 -2.38 1.56 3.54
N SER A 45 -2.98 2.39 4.38
CA SER A 45 -4.08 3.26 3.95
C SER A 45 -4.07 4.56 4.73
N GLY A 46 -4.71 5.56 4.13
CA GLY A 46 -4.68 6.90 4.68
C GLY A 46 -5.32 7.92 3.77
N VAL A 47 -4.87 9.15 3.90
CA VAL A 47 -5.32 10.28 3.08
C VAL A 47 -4.14 10.80 2.28
N LYS A 48 -4.36 11.05 0.98
CA LYS A 48 -3.42 11.71 0.07
C LYS A 48 -4.18 12.75 -0.75
N ASP A 49 -3.79 14.02 -0.65
CA ASP A 49 -4.37 15.13 -1.41
C ASP A 49 -5.92 15.18 -1.34
N GLY A 50 -6.47 14.99 -0.14
CA GLY A 50 -7.91 15.00 0.11
C GLY A 50 -8.66 13.74 -0.36
N LYS A 51 -7.97 12.75 -0.91
CA LYS A 51 -8.52 11.44 -1.27
C LYS A 51 -8.11 10.38 -0.27
N MET A 52 -8.93 9.34 -0.14
CA MET A 52 -8.51 8.12 0.54
C MET A 52 -7.54 7.38 -0.37
N PHE A 53 -6.48 6.80 0.19
CA PHE A 53 -5.62 5.87 -0.52
C PHE A 53 -5.50 4.53 0.20
N TYR A 54 -5.20 3.50 -0.59
CA TYR A 54 -4.83 2.17 -0.17
C TYR A 54 -3.65 1.71 -1.02
N GLU A 55 -2.62 1.18 -0.39
CA GLU A 55 -1.46 0.62 -1.06
C GLU A 55 -1.13 -0.77 -0.52
N ARG A 56 -0.91 -1.72 -1.42
CA ARG A 56 -0.51 -3.09 -1.10
C ARG A 56 0.76 -3.43 -1.86
N ARG A 57 1.83 -3.77 -1.13
CA ARG A 57 3.11 -4.18 -1.71
C ARG A 57 3.46 -5.64 -1.40
N LEU A 58 3.87 -6.39 -2.40
CA LEU A 58 4.48 -7.72 -2.27
C LEU A 58 5.97 -7.62 -2.57
N PHE A 59 6.81 -8.08 -1.66
CA PHE A 59 8.26 -8.07 -1.74
C PHE A 59 8.70 -9.47 -2.19
N GLY A 60 8.73 -9.68 -3.50
CA GLY A 60 9.03 -10.99 -4.08
C GLY A 60 10.49 -11.39 -3.92
N ARG A 61 10.75 -12.70 -3.84
CA ARG A 61 12.12 -13.26 -3.79
C ARG A 61 12.88 -13.09 -5.10
N ASP A 62 12.18 -12.78 -6.18
CA ASP A 62 12.72 -12.41 -7.48
C ASP A 62 13.29 -10.98 -7.51
N GLY A 63 13.28 -10.30 -6.36
CA GLY A 63 13.76 -8.93 -6.25
C GLY A 63 12.79 -7.92 -6.87
N ILE A 64 11.53 -8.29 -7.10
CA ILE A 64 10.50 -7.38 -7.64
C ILE A 64 9.50 -7.04 -6.54
N ILE A 65 9.33 -5.75 -6.27
CA ILE A 65 8.22 -5.23 -5.47
C ILE A 65 7.02 -5.03 -6.39
N ARG A 66 5.93 -5.73 -6.10
CA ARG A 66 4.65 -5.59 -6.82
C ARG A 66 3.70 -4.74 -6.00
N THR A 67 3.16 -3.70 -6.61
CA THR A 67 2.32 -2.73 -5.93
C THR A 67 0.93 -2.67 -6.55
N VAL A 68 -0.09 -2.65 -5.70
CA VAL A 68 -1.44 -2.21 -6.04
C VAL A 68 -1.73 -0.94 -5.26
N TRP A 69 -2.03 0.14 -5.98
CA TRP A 69 -2.43 1.42 -5.42
C TRP A 69 -3.86 1.74 -5.84
N VAL A 70 -4.67 2.17 -4.88
CA VAL A 70 -6.05 2.62 -5.10
C VAL A 70 -6.25 3.96 -4.41
N ASP A 71 -6.74 4.95 -5.13
CA ASP A 71 -7.27 6.18 -4.53
C ASP A 71 -8.75 6.39 -4.90
N TYR A 72 -9.52 6.97 -3.98
CA TYR A 72 -10.94 7.24 -4.17
C TYR A 72 -11.42 8.43 -3.31
N PRO A 73 -12.49 9.13 -3.72
CA PRO A 73 -13.09 10.18 -2.91
C PRO A 73 -13.59 9.64 -1.55
N PRO A 74 -13.46 10.41 -0.45
CA PRO A 74 -13.92 9.97 0.88
C PRO A 74 -15.40 9.54 0.94
N ALA A 75 -16.26 10.18 0.14
CA ALA A 75 -17.68 9.85 0.04
C ALA A 75 -17.96 8.39 -0.40
N LEU A 76 -16.98 7.72 -1.04
CA LEU A 76 -17.11 6.35 -1.53
C LEU A 76 -16.48 5.30 -0.59
N LYS A 77 -16.04 5.70 0.61
CA LYS A 77 -15.32 4.82 1.56
C LYS A 77 -16.07 3.52 1.85
N SER A 78 -17.38 3.59 2.12
CA SER A 78 -18.20 2.40 2.40
C SER A 78 -18.27 1.41 1.23
N LYS A 79 -18.11 1.89 -0.01
CA LYS A 79 -18.06 1.06 -1.23
C LYS A 79 -16.68 0.44 -1.45
N TYR A 80 -15.61 1.19 -1.22
CA TYR A 80 -14.25 0.76 -1.55
C TYR A 80 -13.57 -0.03 -0.43
N ASP A 81 -13.83 0.25 0.85
CA ASP A 81 -13.22 -0.45 1.98
C ASP A 81 -13.36 -1.98 1.89
N PRO A 82 -14.55 -2.55 1.58
CA PRO A 82 -14.68 -4.00 1.44
C PRO A 82 -13.88 -4.55 0.23
N LEU A 83 -13.81 -3.79 -0.87
CA LEU A 83 -13.12 -4.20 -2.09
C LEU A 83 -11.61 -4.24 -1.89
N VAL A 84 -11.03 -3.20 -1.27
CA VAL A 84 -9.59 -3.18 -0.97
C VAL A 84 -9.22 -4.23 0.06
N GLY A 85 -10.11 -4.54 1.02
CA GLY A 85 -9.95 -5.66 1.93
C GLY A 85 -9.91 -7.02 1.22
N ALA A 86 -10.80 -7.23 0.25
CA ALA A 86 -10.80 -8.44 -0.58
C ALA A 86 -9.53 -8.56 -1.43
N ILE A 87 -9.07 -7.45 -2.04
CA ILE A 87 -7.80 -7.40 -2.79
C ILE A 87 -6.63 -7.78 -1.87
N ALA A 88 -6.58 -7.19 -0.66
CA ALA A 88 -5.56 -7.50 0.34
C ALA A 88 -5.46 -9.00 0.66
N GLY A 89 -6.61 -9.65 0.84
CA GLY A 89 -6.70 -11.08 1.17
C GLY A 89 -6.39 -12.00 -0.01
N SER A 90 -6.63 -11.54 -1.24
CA SER A 90 -6.35 -12.30 -2.47
C SER A 90 -4.88 -12.26 -2.89
N LEU A 91 -4.18 -11.15 -2.60
CA LEU A 91 -2.76 -10.99 -2.91
C LEU A 91 -1.90 -11.73 -1.87
N LYS A 92 -1.58 -12.99 -2.17
CA LYS A 92 -0.65 -13.83 -1.40
C LYS A 92 0.72 -13.77 -2.06
N GLY A 93 1.76 -13.51 -1.26
CA GLY A 93 3.13 -13.74 -1.70
C GLY A 93 3.45 -15.23 -1.68
N SER A 94 4.28 -15.67 -2.62
CA SER A 94 4.76 -17.04 -2.78
C SER A 94 6.19 -17.18 -2.24
#